data_AF-A0A1Z9EI53-F1
#
_entry.id   AF-A0A1Z9EI53-F1
#
_cell.length_a   1.000
_cell.length_b   1.000
_cell.length_c   1.000
_cell.angle_alpha   90.00
_cell.angle_beta   90.00
_cell.angle_gamma   90.00
#
_symmetry.space_group_name_H-M   'P 1'
#
loop_
_entity.id
_entity.type
_entity.pdbx_description
1 polymer ?
#
loop_
_entity_poly.entity_id
_entity_poly.type
_entity_poly.pdbx_seq_one_letter_code
_entity_poly.pdbx_strand_id
1 'polypeptide(L)'
;MREDLRPFWVKQLYVSFRAVWIDWFIRPRCAHLGVYATIMSPWYVDISGPNISIGHSFTAINTVSQRVQIGVWGREVGEGRITLGNACLMSPGSRISAGDEIVLGDGCMLANGAYITDSDWHGLYNRVDRDEVPTPVRLGDNVWVGDHATVLKGVTIGDNSVVAARSVVTKDVPANVVVAGNPARVVKELDPDTQRYTRADLYRDPEKTAQQFRDLDRYVLSKNRFWFWLWTLVYPGARRGG
;
A
#
# COMPACT_ATOMS: atom_id res chain seq x y z
N MET A 1 6.42 -18.88 -6.79
CA MET A 1 7.55 -18.09 -6.27
C MET A 1 8.75 -19.02 -6.19
N ARG A 2 9.96 -18.61 -6.65
CA ARG A 2 11.16 -19.47 -6.52
C ARG A 2 11.59 -19.52 -5.05
N GLU A 3 12.09 -20.66 -4.60
CA GLU A 3 12.63 -20.83 -3.25
C GLU A 3 13.75 -19.81 -2.97
N ASP A 4 13.73 -19.24 -1.77
CA ASP A 4 14.77 -18.34 -1.28
C ASP A 4 15.91 -19.17 -0.69
N LEU A 5 17.01 -19.25 -1.43
CA LEU A 5 18.18 -20.04 -1.03
C LEU A 5 19.16 -19.27 -0.14
N ARG A 6 18.89 -18.00 0.18
CA ARG A 6 19.79 -17.19 1.03
C ARG A 6 19.92 -17.83 2.41
N PRO A 7 21.12 -17.91 3.00
CA PRO A 7 21.27 -18.17 4.42
C PRO A 7 20.50 -17.12 5.23
N PHE A 8 19.98 -17.50 6.40
CA PHE A 8 19.22 -16.61 7.27
C PHE A 8 19.91 -15.26 7.51
N TRP A 9 21.20 -15.26 7.88
CA TRP A 9 21.95 -14.04 8.14
C TRP A 9 22.07 -13.13 6.92
N VAL A 10 22.20 -13.68 5.71
CA VAL A 10 22.24 -12.90 4.45
C VAL A 10 20.90 -12.20 4.22
N LYS A 11 19.79 -12.92 4.43
CA LYS A 11 18.46 -12.32 4.32
C LYS A 11 18.25 -11.22 5.37
N GLN A 12 18.69 -11.45 6.60
CA GLN A 12 18.58 -10.45 7.67
C GLN A 12 19.40 -9.19 7.36
N LEU A 13 20.65 -9.31 6.87
CA LEU A 13 21.43 -8.16 6.42
C LEU A 13 20.71 -7.37 5.31
N TYR A 14 20.10 -8.07 4.36
CA TYR A 14 19.32 -7.44 3.29
C TYR A 14 18.07 -6.71 3.83
N VAL A 15 17.38 -7.29 4.82
CA VAL A 15 16.24 -6.63 5.48
C VAL A 15 16.70 -5.40 6.27
N SER A 16 17.80 -5.48 7.01
CA SER A 16 18.39 -4.34 7.72
C SER A 16 18.81 -3.22 6.76
N PHE A 17 19.45 -3.56 5.64
CA PHE A 17 19.79 -2.59 4.60
C PHE A 17 18.54 -1.87 4.06
N ARG A 18 17.45 -2.60 3.81
CA ARG A 18 16.18 -2.00 3.39
C ARG A 18 15.60 -1.07 4.46
N ALA A 19 15.66 -1.44 5.74
CA ALA A 19 15.20 -0.58 6.83
C ALA A 19 15.99 0.73 6.88
N VAL A 20 17.32 0.66 6.82
CA VAL A 20 18.20 1.84 6.76
C VAL A 20 17.87 2.72 5.55
N TRP A 21 17.62 2.12 4.39
CA TRP A 21 17.19 2.88 3.21
C TRP A 21 15.87 3.62 3.42
N ILE A 22 14.89 2.95 4.02
CA ILE A 22 13.57 3.54 4.32
C ILE A 22 13.76 4.74 5.25
N ASP A 23 14.54 4.59 6.31
CA ASP A 23 14.77 5.65 7.30
C ASP A 23 15.55 6.83 6.71
N TRP A 24 16.52 6.57 5.83
CA TRP A 24 17.36 7.63 5.27
C TRP A 24 16.69 8.36 4.10
N PHE A 25 16.03 7.66 3.19
CA PHE A 25 15.53 8.25 1.94
C PHE A 25 14.03 8.45 1.87
N ILE A 26 13.24 7.63 2.57
CA ILE A 26 11.78 7.63 2.44
C ILE A 26 11.12 8.38 3.60
N ARG A 27 11.55 8.10 4.84
CA ARG A 27 11.02 8.75 6.05
C ARG A 27 11.07 10.28 5.98
N PRO A 28 12.15 10.95 5.49
CA PRO A 28 12.19 12.41 5.39
C PRO A 28 11.23 13.00 4.35
N ARG A 29 10.65 12.18 3.46
CA ARG A 29 9.65 12.62 2.47
C ARG A 29 8.22 12.61 3.02
N CYS A 30 8.04 12.07 4.22
CA CYS A 30 6.75 12.04 4.90
C CYS A 30 6.77 13.06 6.05
N ALA A 31 5.64 13.72 6.30
CA ALA A 31 5.46 14.45 7.55
C ALA A 31 5.52 13.49 8.76
N HIS A 32 5.01 12.27 8.57
CA HIS A 32 5.14 11.17 9.52
C HIS A 32 5.15 9.84 8.79
N LEU A 33 6.04 8.93 9.20
CA LEU A 33 6.02 7.52 8.80
C LEU A 33 6.14 6.70 10.07
N GLY A 34 5.18 5.82 10.35
CA GLY A 34 5.22 5.01 11.55
C GLY A 34 6.37 4.00 11.55
N VAL A 35 6.58 3.38 12.72
CA VAL A 35 7.55 2.29 12.90
C VAL A 35 7.13 1.02 12.13
N TYR A 36 8.06 0.09 11.94
CA TYR A 36 7.81 -1.20 11.28
C TYR A 36 7.31 -1.15 9.83
N ALA A 37 7.56 -0.04 9.11
CA ALA A 37 7.29 0.03 7.68
C ALA A 37 8.09 -1.04 6.90
N THR A 38 7.39 -1.83 6.10
CA THR A 38 7.97 -2.90 5.27
C THR A 38 7.80 -2.57 3.79
N ILE A 39 8.80 -1.90 3.21
CA ILE A 39 8.78 -1.51 1.80
C ILE A 39 9.70 -2.42 0.99
N MET A 40 9.14 -3.24 0.11
CA MET A 40 9.88 -4.10 -0.81
C MET A 40 10.38 -3.27 -1.99
N SER A 41 11.68 -3.37 -2.29
CA SER A 41 12.38 -2.52 -3.26
C SER A 41 12.16 -1.02 -2.97
N PRO A 42 12.59 -0.51 -1.81
CA PRO A 42 12.25 0.85 -1.34
C PRO A 42 12.82 1.98 -2.21
N TRP A 43 13.79 1.71 -3.06
CA TRP A 43 14.29 2.65 -4.06
C TRP A 43 13.32 2.88 -5.24
N TYR A 44 12.20 2.16 -5.30
CA TYR A 44 11.17 2.31 -6.33
C TYR A 44 9.84 2.86 -5.79
N VAL A 45 9.74 3.25 -4.52
CA VAL A 45 8.56 3.98 -4.02
C VAL A 45 8.70 5.46 -4.34
N ASP A 46 7.59 6.08 -4.76
CA ASP A 46 7.52 7.52 -4.99
C ASP A 46 6.59 8.16 -3.95
N ILE A 47 7.14 9.09 -3.18
CA ILE A 47 6.41 9.87 -2.19
C ILE A 47 6.80 11.33 -2.43
N SER A 48 5.81 12.15 -2.78
CA SER A 48 6.05 13.54 -3.20
C SER A 48 4.97 14.48 -2.66
N GLY A 49 5.37 15.70 -2.33
CA GLY A 49 4.47 16.73 -1.79
C GLY A 49 4.43 16.79 -0.25
N PRO A 50 3.75 17.79 0.30
CA PRO A 50 3.69 18.06 1.74
C PRO A 50 2.66 17.18 2.47
N ASN A 51 2.69 17.20 3.80
CA ASN A 51 1.61 16.70 4.68
C ASN A 51 1.18 15.23 4.46
N ILE A 52 2.12 14.37 4.08
CA ILE A 52 1.89 12.92 3.97
C ILE A 52 2.17 12.27 5.33
N SER A 53 1.12 11.75 5.97
CA SER A 53 1.22 11.01 7.23
C SER A 53 0.84 9.55 7.02
N ILE A 54 1.72 8.64 7.43
CA ILE A 54 1.54 7.20 7.28
C ILE A 54 1.72 6.55 8.66
N GLY A 55 0.76 5.72 9.07
CA GLY A 55 0.79 4.97 10.33
C GLY A 55 1.89 3.90 10.41
N HIS A 56 1.88 3.12 11.49
CA HIS A 56 2.85 2.04 11.67
C HIS A 56 2.54 0.84 10.77
N SER A 57 3.53 -0.04 10.57
CA SER A 57 3.37 -1.30 9.83
C SER A 57 2.91 -1.12 8.37
N PHE A 58 3.15 0.05 7.78
CA PHE A 58 2.87 0.31 6.37
C PHE A 58 3.65 -0.68 5.49
N THR A 59 2.96 -1.30 4.54
CA THR A 59 3.55 -2.26 3.61
C THR A 59 3.43 -1.74 2.20
N ALA A 60 4.53 -1.65 1.47
CA ALA A 60 4.51 -1.32 0.05
C ALA A 60 5.34 -2.32 -0.75
N ILE A 61 4.80 -2.78 -1.87
CA ILE A 61 5.48 -3.70 -2.77
C ILE A 61 5.75 -2.98 -4.08
N ASN A 62 7.01 -2.88 -4.47
CA ASN A 62 7.42 -2.17 -5.68
C ASN A 62 8.17 -3.10 -6.64
N THR A 63 7.95 -2.88 -7.93
CA THR A 63 8.77 -3.43 -9.00
C THR A 63 9.36 -2.30 -9.83
N VAL A 64 10.33 -2.61 -10.70
CA VAL A 64 10.97 -1.61 -11.57
C VAL A 64 9.94 -0.90 -12.45
N SER A 65 8.95 -1.65 -12.97
CA SER A 65 7.93 -1.16 -13.90
C SER A 65 6.65 -0.67 -13.23
N GLN A 66 6.38 -1.07 -11.98
CA GLN A 66 5.17 -0.72 -11.26
C GLN A 66 5.53 -0.26 -9.85
N ARG A 67 5.57 1.07 -9.70
CA ARG A 67 5.93 1.78 -8.47
C ARG A 67 4.68 2.12 -7.67
N VAL A 68 4.75 2.03 -6.35
CA VAL A 68 3.76 2.66 -5.46
C VAL A 68 4.00 4.17 -5.47
N GLN A 69 2.94 4.94 -5.64
CA GLN A 69 3.00 6.41 -5.70
C GLN A 69 2.04 7.04 -4.68
N ILE A 70 2.55 7.93 -3.83
CA ILE A 70 1.77 8.72 -2.87
C ILE A 70 2.15 10.18 -3.09
N GLY A 71 1.26 10.93 -3.73
CA GLY A 71 1.55 12.29 -4.19
C GLY A 71 0.55 13.31 -3.68
N VAL A 72 1.03 14.39 -3.09
CA VAL A 72 0.24 15.58 -2.79
C VAL A 72 0.62 16.70 -3.75
N TRP A 73 -0.38 17.18 -4.48
CA TRP A 73 -0.28 18.25 -5.46
C TRP A 73 -1.31 19.32 -5.10
N GLY A 74 -1.10 19.96 -3.94
CA GLY A 74 -1.94 21.00 -3.36
C GLY A 74 -2.32 22.11 -4.34
N ARG A 75 -3.37 22.86 -4.01
CA ARG A 75 -3.78 24.05 -4.79
C ARG A 75 -2.74 25.15 -4.66
N GLU A 76 -2.24 25.35 -3.44
CA GLU A 76 -1.08 26.20 -3.17
C GLU A 76 0.11 25.40 -2.59
N VAL A 77 1.26 26.08 -2.47
CA VAL A 77 2.48 25.49 -1.92
C VAL A 77 2.26 25.14 -0.46
N GLY A 78 2.47 23.87 -0.11
CA GLY A 78 2.31 23.40 1.27
C GLY A 78 0.89 22.94 1.61
N GLU A 79 -0.07 23.10 0.71
CA GLU A 79 -1.43 22.60 0.87
C GLU A 79 -1.60 21.16 0.38
N GLY A 80 -2.78 20.61 0.64
CA GLY A 80 -3.09 19.21 0.36
C GLY A 80 -2.56 18.29 1.46
N ARG A 81 -3.19 17.11 1.63
CA ARG A 81 -2.72 16.09 2.57
C ARG A 81 -3.17 14.68 2.21
N ILE A 82 -2.35 13.71 2.60
CA ILE A 82 -2.70 12.29 2.59
C ILE A 82 -2.47 11.73 3.98
N THR A 83 -3.47 11.06 4.52
CA THR A 83 -3.35 10.30 5.78
C THR A 83 -3.64 8.83 5.51
N LEU A 84 -2.67 7.97 5.80
CA LEU A 84 -2.83 6.52 5.81
C LEU A 84 -2.77 6.03 7.24
N GLY A 85 -3.79 5.28 7.66
CA GLY A 85 -3.82 4.59 8.94
C GLY A 85 -2.72 3.53 9.08
N ASN A 86 -2.77 2.83 10.21
CA ASN A 86 -1.86 1.75 10.53
C ASN A 86 -2.08 0.55 9.61
N ALA A 87 -1.05 -0.25 9.43
CA ALA A 87 -1.11 -1.52 8.71
C ALA A 87 -1.60 -1.45 7.26
N CYS A 88 -1.66 -0.27 6.63
CA CYS A 88 -2.05 -0.14 5.22
C CYS A 88 -1.10 -0.90 4.29
N LEU A 89 -1.62 -1.43 3.19
CA LEU A 89 -0.85 -2.13 2.17
C LEU A 89 -1.09 -1.55 0.79
N MET A 90 0.00 -1.29 0.07
CA MET A 90 -0.03 -0.86 -1.33
C MET A 90 0.75 -1.84 -2.21
N SER A 91 0.07 -2.41 -3.21
CA SER A 91 0.66 -3.36 -4.16
C SER A 91 1.23 -2.62 -5.39
N PRO A 92 2.05 -3.27 -6.25
CA PRO A 92 2.76 -2.59 -7.33
C PRO A 92 1.85 -1.77 -8.25
N GLY A 93 2.24 -0.53 -8.55
CA GLY A 93 1.51 0.36 -9.45
C GLY A 93 0.30 1.04 -8.84
N SER A 94 -0.04 0.76 -7.57
CA SER A 94 -1.08 1.52 -6.88
C SER A 94 -0.64 2.97 -6.63
N ARG A 95 -1.58 3.89 -6.77
CA ARG A 95 -1.32 5.34 -6.69
C ARG A 95 -2.41 6.08 -5.91
N ILE A 96 -1.98 7.04 -5.11
CA ILE A 96 -2.85 8.00 -4.40
C ILE A 96 -2.38 9.39 -4.80
N SER A 97 -3.31 10.23 -5.25
CA SER A 97 -3.00 11.60 -5.68
C SER A 97 -4.01 12.57 -5.07
N ALA A 98 -3.56 13.39 -4.13
CA ALA A 98 -4.40 14.36 -3.44
C ALA A 98 -4.10 15.79 -3.92
N GLY A 99 -5.14 16.51 -4.31
CA GLY A 99 -5.14 17.97 -4.45
C GLY A 99 -5.54 18.68 -3.16
N ASP A 100 -6.36 18.03 -2.31
CA ASP A 100 -6.95 18.60 -1.10
C ASP A 100 -6.78 17.67 0.12
N GLU A 101 -7.52 16.57 0.18
CA GLU A 101 -7.44 15.61 1.29
C GLU A 101 -7.87 14.20 0.86
N ILE A 102 -7.00 13.24 1.12
CA ILE A 102 -7.32 11.81 1.06
C ILE A 102 -6.99 11.16 2.40
N VAL A 103 -7.97 10.44 2.97
CA VAL A 103 -7.81 9.71 4.23
C VAL A 103 -8.18 8.25 4.05
N LEU A 104 -7.27 7.35 4.42
CA LEU A 104 -7.50 5.91 4.51
C LEU A 104 -7.38 5.49 5.98
N GLY A 105 -8.38 4.76 6.46
CA GLY A 105 -8.38 4.13 7.78
C GLY A 105 -7.36 2.99 7.91
N ASP A 106 -7.38 2.34 9.06
CA ASP A 106 -6.45 1.28 9.42
C ASP A 106 -6.69 0.03 8.58
N GLY A 107 -5.60 -0.63 8.18
CA GLY A 107 -5.63 -1.89 7.46
C GLY A 107 -6.13 -1.82 6.01
N CYS A 108 -6.30 -0.61 5.44
CA CYS A 108 -6.69 -0.46 4.04
C CYS A 108 -5.70 -1.15 3.09
N MET A 109 -6.23 -1.75 2.02
CA MET A 109 -5.43 -2.48 1.02
C MET A 109 -5.71 -1.97 -0.39
N LEU A 110 -4.65 -1.59 -1.09
CA LEU A 110 -4.69 -1.25 -2.52
C LEU A 110 -3.98 -2.36 -3.31
N ALA A 111 -4.73 -3.04 -4.16
CA ALA A 111 -4.18 -4.01 -5.11
C ALA A 111 -3.48 -3.32 -6.29
N ASN A 112 -2.88 -4.10 -7.18
CA ASN A 112 -2.03 -3.56 -8.24
C ASN A 112 -2.79 -2.55 -9.09
N GLY A 113 -2.15 -1.44 -9.44
CA GLY A 113 -2.75 -0.44 -10.32
C GLY A 113 -3.97 0.30 -9.76
N ALA A 114 -4.37 0.07 -8.50
CA ALA A 114 -5.47 0.80 -7.88
C ALA A 114 -5.16 2.31 -7.82
N TYR A 115 -6.17 3.15 -8.04
CA TYR A 115 -6.02 4.60 -8.06
C TYR A 115 -7.05 5.29 -7.16
N ILE A 116 -6.60 6.24 -6.34
CA ILE A 116 -7.45 7.11 -5.53
C ILE A 116 -7.10 8.56 -5.84
N THR A 117 -8.10 9.38 -6.17
CA THR A 117 -7.95 10.81 -6.46
C THR A 117 -9.11 11.60 -5.90
N ASP A 118 -8.83 12.75 -5.30
CA ASP A 118 -9.81 13.72 -4.79
C ASP A 118 -10.03 14.92 -5.74
N SER A 119 -9.37 14.89 -6.91
CA SER A 119 -9.42 15.96 -7.91
C SER A 119 -9.55 15.40 -9.33
N ASP A 120 -10.20 16.18 -10.19
CA ASP A 120 -10.18 16.02 -11.65
C ASP A 120 -8.96 16.73 -12.29
N TRP A 121 -8.16 17.44 -11.49
CA TRP A 121 -6.94 18.19 -11.83
C TRP A 121 -7.13 19.41 -12.74
N HIS A 122 -8.17 19.40 -13.57
CA HIS A 122 -8.50 20.45 -14.53
C HIS A 122 -10.01 20.60 -14.67
N GLY A 123 -10.47 21.83 -14.90
CA GLY A 123 -11.87 22.11 -15.22
C GLY A 123 -12.30 21.48 -16.55
N LEU A 124 -13.62 21.29 -16.73
CA LEU A 124 -14.18 20.69 -17.94
C LEU A 124 -14.03 21.59 -19.18
N TYR A 125 -14.22 22.90 -18.98
CA TYR A 125 -14.18 23.91 -20.04
C TYR A 125 -12.90 24.74 -20.01
N ASN A 126 -12.41 25.08 -18.81
CA ASN A 126 -11.10 25.71 -18.64
C ASN A 126 -10.09 24.70 -18.09
N ARG A 127 -9.11 24.32 -18.93
CA ARG A 127 -8.09 23.31 -18.59
C ARG A 127 -6.93 23.85 -17.77
N VAL A 128 -6.84 25.16 -17.53
CA VAL A 128 -5.81 25.74 -16.65
C VAL A 128 -6.27 25.89 -15.20
N ASP A 129 -7.58 25.84 -14.96
CA ASP A 129 -8.16 26.00 -13.62
C ASP A 129 -8.49 24.65 -12.98
N ARG A 130 -8.65 24.65 -11.65
CA ARG A 130 -9.18 23.55 -10.85
C ARG A 130 -10.57 23.92 -10.32
N ASP A 131 -11.39 22.92 -10.01
CA ASP A 131 -12.64 23.17 -9.30
C ASP A 131 -12.37 23.85 -7.94
N GLU A 132 -13.11 24.92 -7.65
CA GLU A 132 -12.94 25.71 -6.43
C GLU A 132 -13.36 24.95 -5.16
N VAL A 133 -14.25 23.95 -5.29
CA VAL A 133 -14.80 23.21 -4.15
C VAL A 133 -13.96 21.96 -3.88
N PRO A 134 -13.34 21.81 -2.70
CA PRO A 134 -12.65 20.57 -2.32
C PRO A 134 -13.60 19.38 -2.27
N THR A 135 -13.15 18.25 -2.80
CA THR A 135 -13.92 17.00 -2.87
C THR A 135 -13.11 15.85 -2.26
N PRO A 136 -12.91 15.85 -0.94
CA PRO A 136 -12.03 14.90 -0.27
C PRO A 136 -12.49 13.46 -0.47
N VAL A 137 -11.55 12.51 -0.40
CA VAL A 137 -11.85 11.07 -0.45
C VAL A 137 -11.55 10.43 0.90
N ARG A 138 -12.49 9.65 1.41
CA ARG A 138 -12.36 8.97 2.71
C ARG A 138 -12.64 7.49 2.56
N LEU A 139 -11.69 6.64 2.96
CA LEU A 139 -11.88 5.21 3.11
C LEU A 139 -11.86 4.90 4.60
N GLY A 140 -12.89 4.21 5.08
CA GLY A 140 -12.96 3.66 6.43
C GLY A 140 -11.94 2.56 6.68
N ASP A 141 -12.05 1.91 7.82
CA ASP A 141 -11.12 0.85 8.21
C ASP A 141 -11.33 -0.41 7.36
N ASN A 142 -10.24 -1.13 7.10
CA ASN A 142 -10.25 -2.42 6.43
C ASN A 142 -10.89 -2.41 5.03
N VAL A 143 -10.87 -1.26 4.33
CA VAL A 143 -11.33 -1.18 2.94
C VAL A 143 -10.32 -1.84 2.01
N TRP A 144 -10.81 -2.65 1.07
CA TRP A 144 -9.99 -3.28 0.03
C TRP A 144 -10.34 -2.75 -1.36
N VAL A 145 -9.39 -2.01 -1.96
CA VAL A 145 -9.48 -1.52 -3.34
C VAL A 145 -8.83 -2.53 -4.29
N GLY A 146 -9.66 -3.14 -5.13
CA GLY A 146 -9.28 -4.21 -6.05
C GLY A 146 -8.35 -3.77 -7.18
N ASP A 147 -7.81 -4.78 -7.87
CA ASP A 147 -6.82 -4.62 -8.94
C ASP A 147 -7.34 -3.69 -10.05
N HIS A 148 -6.58 -2.62 -10.33
CA HIS A 148 -6.93 -1.55 -11.27
C HIS A 148 -8.29 -0.88 -11.03
N ALA A 149 -8.82 -0.91 -9.81
CA ALA A 149 -10.00 -0.13 -9.45
C ALA A 149 -9.64 1.34 -9.22
N THR A 150 -10.58 2.25 -9.51
CA THR A 150 -10.43 3.69 -9.32
C THR A 150 -11.49 4.21 -8.36
N VAL A 151 -11.07 4.99 -7.35
CA VAL A 151 -11.94 5.76 -6.47
C VAL A 151 -11.83 7.24 -6.85
N LEU A 152 -12.95 7.83 -7.27
CA LEU A 152 -13.00 9.23 -7.71
C LEU A 152 -13.26 10.20 -6.57
N LYS A 153 -13.13 11.48 -6.90
CA LYS A 153 -13.25 12.60 -5.98
C LYS A 153 -14.58 12.62 -5.22
N GLY A 154 -14.55 13.06 -3.97
CA GLY A 154 -15.72 13.24 -3.12
C GLY A 154 -16.34 11.94 -2.58
N VAL A 155 -15.72 10.79 -2.84
CA VAL A 155 -16.26 9.48 -2.41
C VAL A 155 -15.86 9.16 -0.96
N THR A 156 -16.83 8.71 -0.18
CA THR A 156 -16.63 8.01 1.09
C THR A 156 -16.94 6.51 0.94
N ILE A 157 -16.01 5.64 1.34
CA ILE A 157 -16.20 4.18 1.39
C ILE A 157 -16.22 3.75 2.85
N GLY A 158 -17.33 3.16 3.30
CA GLY A 158 -17.48 2.65 4.67
C GLY A 158 -16.62 1.43 4.97
N ASP A 159 -16.48 1.14 6.27
CA ASP A 159 -15.60 0.09 6.78
C ASP A 159 -15.86 -1.28 6.18
N ASN A 160 -14.79 -2.09 6.08
CA ASN A 160 -14.80 -3.47 5.61
C ASN A 160 -15.27 -3.68 4.16
N SER A 161 -15.56 -2.60 3.44
CA SER A 161 -16.07 -2.70 2.08
C SER A 161 -14.98 -3.03 1.07
N VAL A 162 -15.38 -3.74 0.02
CA VAL A 162 -14.51 -4.22 -1.03
C VAL A 162 -14.91 -3.60 -2.36
N VAL A 163 -13.96 -2.99 -3.05
CA VAL A 163 -14.11 -2.55 -4.43
C VAL A 163 -13.55 -3.62 -5.34
N ALA A 164 -14.39 -4.26 -6.15
CA ALA A 164 -13.95 -5.30 -7.06
C ALA A 164 -12.97 -4.76 -8.12
N ALA A 165 -12.14 -5.65 -8.68
CA ALA A 165 -11.17 -5.30 -9.70
C ALA A 165 -11.80 -4.54 -10.88
N ARG A 166 -11.06 -3.57 -11.43
CA ARG A 166 -11.44 -2.71 -12.56
C ARG A 166 -12.74 -1.92 -12.39
N SER A 167 -13.19 -1.72 -11.15
CA SER A 167 -14.36 -0.90 -10.86
C SER A 167 -14.03 0.58 -10.80
N VAL A 168 -14.99 1.43 -11.12
CA VAL A 168 -14.88 2.89 -10.97
C VAL A 168 -15.92 3.37 -9.97
N VAL A 169 -15.47 3.73 -8.78
CA VAL A 169 -16.33 4.21 -7.69
C VAL A 169 -16.56 5.69 -7.87
N THR A 170 -17.81 6.05 -8.17
CA THR A 170 -18.23 7.43 -8.47
C THR A 170 -19.20 8.01 -7.43
N LYS A 171 -19.58 7.22 -6.42
CA LYS A 171 -20.52 7.56 -5.35
C LYS A 171 -20.11 6.85 -4.08
N ASP A 172 -20.58 7.36 -2.95
CA ASP A 172 -20.37 6.77 -1.64
C ASP A 172 -20.79 5.29 -1.58
N VAL A 173 -20.04 4.53 -0.80
CA VAL A 173 -20.20 3.10 -0.61
C VAL A 173 -20.48 2.86 0.87
N PRO A 174 -21.59 2.20 1.24
CA PRO A 174 -21.85 1.86 2.64
C PRO A 174 -20.78 0.92 3.20
N ALA A 175 -20.73 0.75 4.53
CA ALA A 175 -19.89 -0.26 5.16
C ALA A 175 -20.38 -1.68 4.83
N ASN A 176 -19.49 -2.67 4.93
CA ASN A 176 -19.80 -4.09 4.79
C ASN A 176 -20.45 -4.48 3.45
N VAL A 177 -19.99 -3.92 2.33
CA VAL A 177 -20.47 -4.34 1.00
C VAL A 177 -19.31 -4.62 0.04
N VAL A 178 -19.62 -5.37 -1.01
CA VAL A 178 -18.79 -5.44 -2.21
C VAL A 178 -19.45 -4.60 -3.29
N VAL A 179 -18.70 -3.67 -3.87
CA VAL A 179 -19.11 -2.92 -5.07
C VAL A 179 -18.33 -3.38 -6.29
N ALA A 180 -18.98 -3.43 -7.44
CA ALA A 180 -18.34 -3.78 -8.70
C ALA A 180 -18.90 -2.99 -9.89
N GLY A 181 -18.10 -2.84 -10.95
CA GLY A 181 -18.50 -2.27 -12.23
C GLY A 181 -18.02 -0.84 -12.48
N ASN A 182 -18.34 -0.31 -13.65
CA ASN A 182 -18.05 1.05 -14.06
C ASN A 182 -19.32 1.70 -14.65
N PRO A 183 -20.03 2.55 -13.90
CA PRO A 183 -19.76 2.92 -12.51
C PRO A 183 -20.10 1.79 -11.51
N ALA A 184 -19.40 1.76 -10.37
CA ALA A 184 -19.53 0.70 -9.38
C ALA A 184 -20.90 0.72 -8.69
N ARG A 185 -21.46 -0.46 -8.43
CA ARG A 185 -22.72 -0.67 -7.69
C ARG A 185 -22.54 -1.76 -6.67
N VAL A 186 -23.33 -1.74 -5.59
CA VAL A 186 -23.37 -2.84 -4.62
C VAL A 186 -23.79 -4.11 -5.35
N VAL A 187 -22.97 -5.15 -5.23
CA VAL A 187 -23.22 -6.49 -5.80
C VAL A 187 -23.33 -7.57 -4.73
N LYS A 188 -22.91 -7.27 -3.49
CA LYS A 188 -23.00 -8.19 -2.36
C LYS A 188 -22.98 -7.42 -1.05
N GLU A 189 -23.82 -7.82 -0.11
CA GLU A 189 -23.72 -7.43 1.29
C GLU A 189 -22.86 -8.45 2.05
N LEU A 190 -22.00 -7.96 2.94
CA LEU A 190 -21.18 -8.77 3.82
C LEU A 190 -21.89 -8.83 5.18
N ASP A 191 -21.96 -10.04 5.74
CA ASP A 191 -22.51 -10.23 7.08
C ASP A 191 -21.64 -9.50 8.12
N PRO A 192 -22.17 -8.50 8.86
CA PRO A 192 -21.42 -7.81 9.89
C PRO A 192 -21.01 -8.73 11.05
N ASP A 193 -21.78 -9.79 11.33
CA ASP A 193 -21.57 -10.66 12.48
C ASP A 193 -20.52 -11.75 12.23
N THR A 194 -20.15 -11.98 10.96
CA THR A 194 -19.06 -12.88 10.60
C THR A 194 -17.73 -12.35 11.15
N GLN A 195 -17.04 -13.16 11.97
CA GLN A 195 -15.74 -12.83 12.53
C GLN A 195 -14.72 -12.51 11.42
N ARG A 196 -14.06 -11.35 11.53
CA ARG A 196 -13.02 -10.90 10.59
C ARG A 196 -11.65 -10.96 11.26
N TYR A 197 -10.63 -11.21 10.45
CA TYR A 197 -9.25 -11.01 10.83
C TYR A 197 -8.63 -10.01 9.86
N THR A 198 -8.39 -8.80 10.34
CA THR A 198 -7.95 -7.68 9.52
C THR A 198 -6.43 -7.54 9.54
N ARG A 199 -5.91 -6.66 8.69
CA ARG A 199 -4.49 -6.26 8.79
C ARG A 199 -4.20 -5.52 10.10
N ALA A 200 -5.14 -4.72 10.60
CA ALA A 200 -4.98 -4.06 11.89
C ALA A 200 -4.86 -5.10 13.03
N ASP A 201 -5.59 -6.21 12.96
CA ASP A 201 -5.45 -7.32 13.92
C ASP A 201 -4.09 -8.00 13.85
N LEU A 202 -3.60 -8.24 12.62
CA LEU A 202 -2.28 -8.82 12.40
C LEU A 202 -1.18 -7.95 13.01
N TYR A 203 -1.27 -6.63 12.86
CA TYR A 203 -0.26 -5.68 13.34
C TYR A 203 -0.64 -4.95 14.62
N ARG A 204 -1.57 -5.51 15.42
CA ARG A 204 -1.94 -4.96 16.73
C ARG A 204 -0.72 -4.83 17.65
N ASP A 205 0.20 -5.78 17.55
CA ASP A 205 1.53 -5.74 18.14
C ASP A 205 2.58 -5.86 17.01
N PRO A 206 3.06 -4.73 16.46
CA PRO A 206 4.01 -4.72 15.35
C PRO A 206 5.34 -5.41 15.67
N GLU A 207 5.80 -5.31 16.91
CA GLU A 207 7.06 -5.89 17.36
C GLU A 207 6.97 -7.41 17.39
N LYS A 208 5.92 -7.93 18.03
CA LYS A 208 5.64 -9.37 18.05
C LYS A 208 5.47 -9.92 16.64
N THR A 209 4.79 -9.18 15.78
CA THR A 209 4.60 -9.58 14.37
C THR A 209 5.92 -9.63 13.62
N ALA A 210 6.80 -8.63 13.80
CA ALA A 210 8.13 -8.62 13.22
C ALA A 210 8.99 -9.79 13.74
N GLN A 211 8.90 -10.12 15.03
CA GLN A 211 9.58 -11.25 15.63
C GLN A 211 9.08 -12.58 15.06
N GLN A 212 7.77 -12.75 14.91
CA GLN A 212 7.16 -13.93 14.28
C GLN A 212 7.65 -14.13 12.83
N PHE A 213 7.70 -13.06 12.03
CA PHE A 213 8.24 -13.14 10.67
C PHE A 213 9.72 -13.51 10.67
N ARG A 214 10.50 -13.00 11.63
CA ARG A 214 11.91 -13.33 11.77
C ARG A 214 12.13 -14.80 12.16
N ASP A 215 11.31 -15.34 13.04
CA ASP A 215 11.39 -16.74 13.45
C ASP A 215 10.94 -17.68 12.32
N LEU A 216 9.93 -17.30 11.55
CA LEU A 216 9.56 -18.00 10.32
C LEU A 216 10.71 -18.00 9.30
N ASP A 217 11.35 -16.85 9.07
CA ASP A 217 12.52 -16.76 8.19
C ASP A 217 13.66 -17.67 8.69
N ARG A 218 13.91 -17.74 10.00
CA ARG A 218 14.91 -18.64 10.58
C ARG A 218 14.58 -20.11 10.32
N TYR A 219 13.31 -20.48 10.47
CA TYR A 219 12.85 -21.84 10.22
C TYR A 219 12.95 -22.22 8.74
N VAL A 220 12.39 -21.40 7.85
CA VAL A 220 12.35 -21.64 6.40
C VAL A 220 13.77 -21.71 5.80
N LEU A 221 14.69 -20.87 6.28
CA LEU A 221 16.06 -20.81 5.77
C LEU A 221 17.05 -21.68 6.55
N SER A 222 16.57 -22.49 7.50
CA SER A 222 17.42 -23.29 8.40
C SER A 222 18.35 -24.27 7.68
N LYS A 223 17.93 -24.78 6.52
CA LYS A 223 18.70 -25.73 5.71
C LYS A 223 19.59 -25.06 4.66
N ASN A 224 19.51 -23.73 4.51
CA ASN A 224 20.24 -23.02 3.46
C ASN A 224 21.73 -22.90 3.77
N ARG A 225 22.57 -23.23 2.78
CA ARG A 225 24.03 -23.18 2.89
C ARG A 225 24.58 -22.02 2.09
N PHE A 226 25.50 -21.26 2.69
CA PHE A 226 26.13 -20.09 2.06
C PHE A 226 26.79 -20.41 0.72
N TRP A 227 27.63 -21.45 0.67
CA TRP A 227 28.34 -21.82 -0.55
C TRP A 227 27.41 -22.30 -1.66
N PHE A 228 26.34 -23.02 -1.32
CA PHE A 228 25.34 -23.44 -2.30
C PHE A 228 24.59 -22.23 -2.85
N TRP A 229 24.13 -21.32 -1.99
CA TRP A 229 23.49 -20.08 -2.40
C TRP A 229 24.37 -19.25 -3.33
N LEU A 230 25.63 -19.01 -2.95
CA LEU A 230 26.59 -18.26 -3.75
C LEU A 230 26.83 -18.93 -5.11
N TRP A 231 26.98 -20.26 -5.12
CA TRP A 231 27.08 -21.03 -6.35
C TRP A 231 25.85 -20.86 -7.25
N THR A 232 24.63 -20.80 -6.69
CA THR A 232 23.41 -20.57 -7.49
C THR A 232 23.31 -19.17 -8.09
N LEU A 233 24.10 -18.19 -7.61
CA LEU A 233 24.19 -16.86 -8.22
C LEU A 233 25.09 -16.88 -9.47
N VAL A 234 26.18 -17.65 -9.42
CA VAL A 234 27.14 -17.79 -10.52
C VAL A 234 26.64 -18.79 -11.57
N TYR A 235 26.04 -19.89 -11.12
CA TYR A 235 25.49 -20.95 -11.95
C TYR A 235 24.02 -21.25 -11.59
N PRO A 236 23.05 -20.50 -12.17
CA PRO A 236 21.63 -20.64 -11.84
C PRO A 236 21.04 -22.04 -12.10
N GLY A 237 21.66 -22.83 -12.98
CA GLY A 237 21.28 -24.21 -13.29
C GLY A 237 21.40 -25.17 -12.08
N ALA A 238 22.28 -24.88 -11.11
CA ALA A 238 22.46 -25.71 -9.91
C ALA A 238 21.19 -25.90 -9.08
N ARG A 239 20.21 -25.01 -9.25
CA ARG A 239 18.93 -25.06 -8.52
C ARG A 239 18.04 -26.24 -8.91
N ARG A 240 18.28 -26.90 -10.06
CA ARG A 240 17.41 -27.98 -10.58
C ARG A 240 17.81 -29.38 -10.10
N GLY A 241 18.97 -29.53 -9.46
CA GLY A 241 19.55 -30.83 -9.10
C GLY A 241 19.94 -30.99 -7.63
N GLY A 242 19.38 -30.16 -6.76
CA GLY A 242 19.60 -30.19 -5.30
C GLY A 242 18.30 -30.44 -4.54
#